data_AF-A0A967SHD3-F1
#
_entry.id   AF-A0A967SHD3-F1
#
_cell.length_a   1.000
_cell.length_b   1.000
_cell.length_c   1.000
_cell.angle_alpha   90.00
_cell.angle_beta   90.00
_cell.angle_gamma   90.00
#
_symmetry.space_group_name_H-M   'P 1'
#
loop_
_entity.id
_entity.type
_entity.pdbx_description
1 polymer ?
#
loop_
_entity_poly.entity_id
_entity_poly.type
_entity_poly.pdbx_seq_one_letter_code
_entity_poly.pdbx_strand_id
1 'polypeptide(L)'
;GKDPAIVLEDADLDRAAAGIAFGAFFNAGQTCISVERAYVVDGVYDAFIERLTEVVETLRAGSGDDVDVGPMTTDPQLEIVEGQLADAIDRGA
;
A
#
# COMPACT_ATOMS: atom_id res chain seq x y z
N GLY A 1 -10.15 5.41 7.19
CA GLY A 1 -11.10 4.55 7.92
C GLY A 1 -10.42 3.22 8.09
N LYS A 2 -10.77 2.24 7.25
CA LYS A 2 -9.94 1.07 6.93
C LYS A 2 -10.20 0.78 5.46
N ASP A 3 -9.89 1.73 4.60
CA ASP A 3 -10.72 1.90 3.40
C ASP A 3 -10.39 0.83 2.35
N PRO A 4 -11.41 0.15 1.79
CA PRO A 4 -11.18 -0.95 0.87
C PRO A 4 -10.99 -0.47 -0.57
N ALA A 5 -10.06 -1.08 -1.27
CA ALA A 5 -10.02 -1.13 -2.72
C ALA A 5 -10.55 -2.49 -3.20
N ILE A 6 -11.33 -2.49 -4.28
CA ILE A 6 -11.91 -3.71 -4.87
C ILE A 6 -11.48 -3.77 -6.34
N VAL A 7 -10.78 -4.84 -6.73
CA VAL A 7 -10.30 -5.10 -8.09
C VAL A 7 -11.10 -6.25 -8.67
N LEU A 8 -11.93 -5.94 -9.67
CA LEU A 8 -12.78 -6.89 -10.36
C LEU A 8 -12.03 -7.57 -11.53
N GLU A 9 -12.62 -8.63 -12.07
CA GLU A 9 -12.03 -9.45 -13.13
C GLU A 9 -11.74 -8.66 -14.42
N ASP A 10 -12.53 -7.62 -14.71
CA ASP A 10 -12.40 -6.76 -15.89
C ASP A 10 -11.65 -5.45 -15.62
N ALA A 11 -11.05 -5.31 -14.44
CA ALA A 11 -10.28 -4.12 -14.09
C ALA A 11 -9.02 -4.00 -14.95
N ASP A 12 -8.69 -2.77 -15.35
CA ASP A 12 -7.36 -2.44 -15.85
C ASP A 12 -6.36 -2.58 -14.70
N LEU A 13 -5.56 -3.65 -14.71
CA LEU A 13 -4.70 -4.02 -13.60
C LEU A 13 -3.52 -3.05 -13.42
N ASP A 14 -2.99 -2.47 -14.50
CA ASP A 14 -1.88 -1.51 -14.41
C ASP A 14 -2.39 -0.22 -13.75
N ARG A 15 -3.57 0.26 -14.18
CA ARG A 15 -4.23 1.40 -13.56
C ARG A 15 -4.63 1.12 -12.11
N ALA A 16 -5.16 -0.07 -11.82
CA ALA A 16 -5.56 -0.46 -10.48
C ALA A 16 -4.36 -0.51 -9.53
N ALA A 17 -3.25 -1.15 -9.95
CA ALA A 17 -2.02 -1.23 -9.19
C ALA A 17 -1.45 0.17 -8.88
N ALA A 18 -1.31 1.03 -9.88
CA ALA A 18 -0.80 2.39 -9.71
C ALA A 18 -1.71 3.24 -8.79
N GLY A 19 -3.03 3.15 -8.98
CA GLY A 19 -3.99 3.89 -8.16
C GLY A 19 -4.03 3.42 -6.71
N ILE A 20 -3.96 2.11 -6.48
CA ILE A 20 -3.93 1.52 -5.13
C ILE A 20 -2.61 1.85 -4.44
N ALA A 21 -1.47 1.74 -5.11
CA ALA A 21 -0.18 2.15 -4.57
C ALA A 21 -0.20 3.63 -4.17
N PHE A 22 -0.66 4.52 -5.05
CA PHE A 22 -0.81 5.94 -4.70
C PHE A 22 -1.73 6.12 -3.48
N GLY A 23 -2.90 5.49 -3.47
CA GLY A 23 -3.85 5.59 -2.37
C GLY A 23 -3.35 5.02 -1.04
N ALA A 24 -2.43 4.05 -1.07
CA ALA A 24 -1.85 3.43 0.13
C ALA A 24 -0.63 4.22 0.65
N PHE A 25 0.20 4.77 -0.24
CA PHE A 25 1.48 5.39 0.13
C PHE A 25 1.47 6.92 0.15
N PHE A 26 0.43 7.57 -0.38
CA PHE A 26 0.30 9.04 -0.29
C PHE A 26 0.34 9.51 1.17
N ASN A 27 1.22 10.49 1.45
CA ASN A 27 1.53 10.95 2.80
C ASN A 27 2.01 9.82 3.75
N ALA A 28 2.75 8.84 3.21
CA ALA A 28 3.16 7.62 3.92
C ALA A 28 1.97 6.86 4.53
N GLY A 29 0.82 6.88 3.85
CA GLY A 29 -0.41 6.25 4.32
C GLY A 29 -1.13 7.00 5.45
N GLN A 30 -0.60 8.13 5.92
CA GLN A 30 -1.18 8.95 6.99
C GLN A 30 -2.31 9.86 6.45
N THR A 31 -3.27 9.26 5.76
CA THR A 31 -4.42 9.94 5.17
C THR A 31 -5.69 9.23 5.63
N CYS A 32 -6.72 9.99 6.02
CA CYS A 32 -7.97 9.41 6.51
C CYS A 32 -8.71 8.54 5.49
N ILE A 33 -8.37 8.69 4.20
CA ILE A 33 -8.91 7.93 3.06
C ILE A 33 -7.90 6.96 2.44
N SER A 34 -6.80 6.66 3.13
CA SER A 34 -5.79 5.72 2.60
C SER A 34 -6.40 4.36 2.30
N VAL A 35 -5.93 3.73 1.22
CA VAL A 35 -6.25 2.32 0.96
C VAL A 35 -5.54 1.47 2.01
N GLU A 36 -6.31 0.73 2.80
CA GLU A 36 -5.76 -0.09 3.89
C GLU A 36 -6.08 -1.58 3.74
N ARG A 37 -6.93 -1.93 2.76
CA ARG A 37 -7.30 -3.31 2.39
C ARG A 37 -7.55 -3.36 0.88
N ALA A 38 -6.98 -4.34 0.20
CA ALA A 38 -7.30 -4.63 -1.20
C ALA A 38 -7.98 -5.99 -1.30
N TYR A 39 -9.12 -6.04 -1.98
CA TYR A 39 -9.85 -7.27 -2.31
C TYR A 39 -9.78 -7.46 -3.82
N VAL A 40 -9.19 -8.56 -4.26
CA VAL A 40 -8.98 -8.84 -5.69
C VAL A 40 -9.66 -10.14 -6.03
N VAL A 41 -10.37 -10.16 -7.17
CA VAL A 41 -11.00 -11.38 -7.67
C VAL A 41 -9.93 -12.42 -8.00
N ASP A 42 -10.16 -13.65 -7.58
CA ASP A 42 -9.23 -14.78 -7.67
C ASP A 42 -8.56 -14.92 -9.05
N GLY A 43 -9.34 -14.84 -10.13
CA GLY A 43 -8.84 -14.99 -11.50
C GLY A 43 -7.82 -13.94 -11.96
N VAL A 44 -7.68 -12.82 -11.26
CA VAL A 44 -6.70 -11.76 -11.56
C VAL A 44 -5.75 -11.48 -10.40
N TYR A 45 -5.82 -12.26 -9.31
CA TYR A 45 -5.06 -12.01 -8.08
C TYR A 45 -3.55 -11.98 -8.31
N ASP A 46 -2.97 -13.06 -8.85
CA ASP A 46 -1.52 -13.17 -9.02
C ASP A 46 -0.96 -12.07 -9.95
N ALA A 47 -1.65 -11.85 -11.06
CA ALA A 47 -1.29 -10.82 -12.04
C ALA A 47 -1.39 -9.38 -11.47
N PHE A 48 -2.33 -9.15 -10.55
CA PHE A 48 -2.45 -7.88 -9.84
C PHE A 48 -1.33 -7.71 -8.80
N ILE A 49 -1.01 -8.76 -8.02
CA ILE A 49 0.05 -8.70 -7.01
C ILE A 49 1.40 -8.41 -7.66
N GLU A 50 1.71 -9.04 -8.80
CA GLU A 50 2.93 -8.75 -9.57
C GLU A 50 3.02 -7.26 -9.92
N ARG A 51 2.00 -6.70 -10.57
CA ARG A 51 1.95 -5.28 -10.96
C ARG A 51 2.02 -4.32 -9.78
N LEU A 52 1.29 -4.61 -8.71
CA LEU A 52 1.32 -3.79 -7.50
C LEU A 52 2.73 -3.79 -6.90
N THR A 53 3.37 -4.95 -6.84
CA THR A 53 4.74 -5.09 -6.31
C THR A 53 5.72 -4.30 -7.17
N GLU A 54 5.66 -4.45 -8.50
CA GLU A 54 6.50 -3.69 -9.44
C GLU A 54 6.35 -2.17 -9.24
N VAL A 55 5.12 -1.67 -9.07
CA VAL A 55 4.89 -0.24 -8.80
C VAL A 55 5.53 0.16 -7.47
N VAL A 56 5.30 -0.61 -6.40
CA VAL A 56 5.82 -0.29 -5.06
C VAL A 56 7.35 -0.32 -5.02
N GLU A 57 8.01 -1.25 -5.72
CA GLU A 57 9.46 -1.34 -5.80
C GLU A 57 10.11 -0.12 -6.47
N THR A 58 9.36 0.63 -7.27
CA THR A 58 9.88 1.87 -7.89
C THR A 58 9.82 3.08 -6.96
N LEU A 59 9.12 3.01 -5.83
CA LEU A 59 8.93 4.14 -4.92
C LEU A 59 10.22 4.45 -4.15
N ARG A 60 10.65 5.70 -4.19
CA ARG A 60 11.78 6.22 -3.42
C ARG A 60 11.27 6.75 -2.09
N ALA A 61 11.71 6.14 -0.98
CA ALA A 61 11.42 6.64 0.36
C ALA A 61 12.55 7.53 0.89
N GLY A 62 12.22 8.64 1.54
CA GLY A 62 13.22 9.52 2.16
C GLY A 62 12.67 10.88 2.61
N SER A 63 13.54 11.89 2.69
CA SER A 63 13.21 13.22 3.26
C SER A 63 13.61 14.40 2.36
N GLY A 64 13.84 14.16 1.06
CA GLY A 64 14.19 15.20 0.07
C GLY A 64 13.08 15.43 -0.95
N ASP A 65 13.27 16.39 -1.86
CA ASP A 65 12.25 16.75 -2.87
C ASP A 65 12.10 15.70 -3.98
N ASP A 66 13.09 14.82 -4.15
CA ASP A 66 13.11 13.74 -5.14
C ASP A 66 12.68 12.38 -4.55
N VAL A 67 11.72 12.37 -3.63
CA VAL A 67 11.17 11.14 -3.01
C VAL A 67 9.68 11.02 -3.30
N ASP A 68 9.21 9.78 -3.39
CA ASP A 68 7.80 9.46 -3.65
C ASP A 68 7.05 9.22 -2.32
N VAL A 69 7.75 8.75 -1.28
CA VAL A 69 7.19 8.49 0.05
C VAL A 69 8.02 9.19 1.13
N GLY A 70 7.38 10.10 1.87
CA GLY A 70 7.98 10.83 2.99
C GLY A 70 8.05 10.03 4.30
N PRO A 71 8.59 10.62 5.37
CA PRO A 71 8.65 9.98 6.68
C PRO A 71 7.28 9.93 7.36
N MET A 72 7.15 9.07 8.38
CA MET A 72 6.06 9.18 9.34
C MET A 72 6.22 10.42 10.22
N THR A 73 5.09 10.94 10.72
CA THR A 73 5.04 12.24 11.40
C THR A 73 5.71 12.22 12.77
N THR A 74 5.62 11.12 13.51
CA THR A 74 6.11 11.02 14.90
C THR A 74 6.65 9.63 15.23
N ASP A 75 7.60 9.56 16.16
CA ASP A 75 8.19 8.30 16.63
C ASP A 75 7.14 7.31 17.19
N PRO A 76 6.15 7.73 18.01
CA PRO A 76 5.13 6.80 18.48
C PRO A 76 4.28 6.19 17.35
N GLN A 77 4.09 6.91 16.25
CA GLN A 77 3.36 6.37 15.10
C GLN A 77 4.17 5.29 14.39
N LEU A 78 5.51 5.47 14.30
CA LEU A 78 6.41 4.45 13.77
C LEU A 78 6.33 3.17 14.61
N GLU A 79 6.40 3.28 15.95
CA GLU A 79 6.29 2.12 16.85
C GLU A 79 4.98 1.34 16.66
N ILE A 80 3.86 2.04 16.43
CA ILE A 80 2.57 1.40 16.16
C ILE A 80 2.61 0.58 14.87
N VAL A 81 3.16 1.15 13.79
CA VAL A 81 3.24 0.48 12.49
C VAL A 81 4.21 -0.71 12.54
N GLU A 82 5.36 -0.56 13.20
CA GLU A 82 6.30 -1.66 13.43
C GLU A 82 5.66 -2.80 14.24
N GLY A 83 4.88 -2.47 15.27
CA GLY A 83 4.13 -3.46 16.05
C GLY A 83 3.07 -4.19 15.23
N GLN A 84 2.36 -3.50 14.34
CA GLN A 84 1.39 -4.10 13.43
C GLN A 84 2.07 -5.03 12.40
N LEU A 85 3.24 -4.64 11.89
CA LEU A 85 4.03 -5.47 10.98
C LEU A 85 4.52 -6.74 11.69
N ALA A 86 5.04 -6.62 12.91
CA ALA A 86 5.49 -7.75 13.71
C ALA A 86 4.34 -8.74 14.02
N ASP A 87 3.18 -8.23 14.45
CA ASP A 87 1.99 -9.06 14.69
C ASP A 87 1.50 -9.79 13.43
N ALA A 88 1.58 -9.15 12.26
CA ALA A 88 1.23 -9.79 10.99
C ALA A 88 2.17 -10.97 10.67
N ILE A 89 3.48 -10.77 10.80
CA ILE A 89 4.50 -11.81 10.57
C ILE A 89 4.32 -12.96 11.57
N ASP A 90 4.14 -12.66 12.86
CA ASP A 90 3.94 -13.66 13.92
C ASP A 90 2.70 -14.54 13.68
N ARG A 91 1.70 -14.02 12.95
CA ARG A 91 0.47 -14.73 12.57
C ARG A 91 0.55 -15.43 11.21
N GLY A 92 1.70 -15.41 10.55
CA GLY A 92 1.96 -16.17 9.31
C GLY A 92 1.47 -15.48 8.04
N ALA A 93 1.43 -14.15 8.03
CA ALA A 93 1.34 -13.38 6.79
C ALA A 93 2.58 -13.57 5.90
#